data_AF-A0A0Q6VLV3-F1
#
_entry.id   AF-A0A0Q6VLV3-F1
#
_cell.length_a   1.000
_cell.length_b   1.000
_cell.length_c   1.000
_cell.angle_alpha   90.00
_cell.angle_beta   90.00
_cell.angle_gamma   90.00
#
_symmetry.space_group_name_H-M   'P 1'
#
loop_
_entity.id
_entity.type
_entity.pdbx_description
1 polymer ?
#
loop_
_entity_poly.entity_id
_entity_poly.type
_entity_poly.pdbx_seq_one_letter_code
_entity_poly.pdbx_strand_id
1 'polypeptide(L)' 'MHGSSPAAWTAVLLCLAGITIGGVALIPDPHWTWFIVGCVVTLASGLVGKFMAAAGLGVDRAEHAEH' A
#
# COMPACT_ATOMS: atom_id res chain seq x y z
N MET A 1 10.19 -16.94 6.55
CA MET A 1 9.50 -16.85 5.24
C MET A 1 9.33 -15.38 4.92
N HIS A 2 9.99 -14.89 3.87
CA HIS A 2 10.10 -13.48 3.50
C HIS A 2 8.72 -12.85 3.29
N GLY A 3 8.38 -11.78 4.03
CA GLY A 3 7.38 -10.76 3.66
C GLY A 3 6.11 -11.18 2.92
N SER A 4 5.61 -12.40 3.11
CA SER A 4 4.58 -13.00 2.25
C SER A 4 3.22 -13.04 2.93
N SER A 5 3.02 -12.19 3.94
CA SER A 5 1.67 -11.95 4.42
C SER A 5 0.88 -11.28 3.27
N PRO A 6 -0.31 -11.78 2.92
CA PRO A 6 -1.21 -11.14 1.97
C PRO A 6 -1.45 -9.66 2.29
N ALA A 7 -1.43 -9.28 3.57
CA ALA A 7 -1.57 -7.89 4.02
C ALA A 7 -0.45 -6.97 3.53
N ALA A 8 0.79 -7.44 3.58
CA ALA A 8 1.93 -6.66 3.09
C ALA A 8 1.82 -6.46 1.58
N TRP A 9 1.45 -7.52 0.84
CA TRP A 9 1.35 -7.45 -0.61
C TRP A 9 0.17 -6.61 -1.11
N THR A 10 -0.97 -6.61 -0.40
CA THR A 10 -2.10 -5.74 -0.72
C THR A 10 -1.75 -4.26 -0.56
N ALA A 11 -1.06 -3.90 0.53
CA ALA A 11 -0.61 -2.52 0.73
C ALA A 11 0.40 -2.10 -0.36
N VAL A 12 1.33 -2.98 -0.73
CA VAL A 12 2.30 -2.72 -1.80
C VAL A 12 1.61 -2.54 -3.16
N LEU A 13 0.67 -3.41 -3.53
CA LEU A 13 -0.07 -3.30 -4.78
C LEU A 13 -0.87 -1.99 -4.88
N LEU A 14 -1.55 -1.60 -3.80
CA LEU A 14 -2.27 -0.33 -3.75
C LEU A 14 -1.33 0.87 -3.89
N CYS A 15 -0.17 0.81 -3.23
CA CYS A 15 0.83 1.86 -3.31
C CYS A 15 1.38 2.01 -4.73
N LEU A 16 1.76 0.89 -5.36
CA LEU A 16 2.24 0.83 -6.74
C LEU A 16 1.19 1.35 -7.72
N ALA A 17 -0.06 0.92 -7.58
CA ALA A 17 -1.16 1.38 -8.42
C ALA A 17 -1.35 2.91 -8.34
N GLY A 18 -1.36 3.46 -7.11
CA GLY A 18 -1.47 4.91 -6.91
C GLY A 18 -0.30 5.69 -7.53
N ILE A 19 0.93 5.18 -7.38
CA ILE A 19 2.13 5.79 -7.98
C ILE A 19 2.08 5.71 -9.50
N THR A 20 1.66 4.58 -10.08
CA THR A 20 1.51 4.43 -11.53
C THR A 20 0.46 5.40 -12.08
N ILE A 21 -0.71 5.50 -11.43
CA ILE A 21 -1.77 6.43 -11.83
C ILE A 21 -1.26 7.89 -11.74
N GLY A 22 -0.62 8.25 -10.63
CA GLY A 22 -0.06 9.59 -10.44
C GLY A 22 1.04 9.93 -11.44
N GLY A 23 1.96 9.00 -11.71
CA GLY A 23 3.04 9.18 -12.67
C GLY A 23 2.53 9.32 -14.12
N VAL A 24 1.57 8.48 -14.52
CA VAL A 24 0.95 8.57 -15.85
C VAL A 24 0.13 9.85 -16.00
N ALA A 25 -0.54 10.32 -14.94
CA ALA A 25 -1.32 11.55 -14.95
C ALA A 25 -0.50 12.82 -15.23
N LEU A 26 0.82 12.77 -15.10
CA LEU A 26 1.71 13.90 -15.37
C LEU A 26 2.21 13.97 -16.82
N ILE A 27 1.83 13.02 -17.68
CA ILE A 27 2.35 12.88 -19.05
C ILE A 27 1.19 12.83 -20.06
N PRO A 28 1.24 13.57 -21.19
CA PRO A 28 2.21 14.61 -21.57
C PRO A 28 1.89 16.00 -20.97
N ASP A 29 0.62 16.27 -20.65
CA ASP A 29 0.17 17.47 -19.93
C ASP A 29 -0.26 17.09 -18.50
N PRO A 30 -0.01 17.94 -17.48
CA PRO A 30 -0.36 17.61 -16.11
C PRO A 30 -1.88 17.55 -15.87
N HIS A 31 -2.42 16.33 -15.73
CA HIS A 31 -3.79 16.09 -15.29
C HIS A 31 -3.89 16.10 -13.76
N TRP A 32 -3.95 17.31 -13.20
CA TRP A 32 -3.96 17.53 -11.74
C TRP A 32 -5.02 16.74 -10.97
N THR A 33 -6.22 16.54 -11.53
CA THR A 33 -7.26 15.72 -10.88
C THR A 33 -6.82 14.27 -10.71
N TRP A 34 -6.28 13.65 -11.77
CA TRP A 34 -5.81 12.26 -11.73
C TRP A 34 -4.55 12.10 -10.90
N PHE A 35 -3.69 13.11 -10.87
CA PHE A 35 -2.54 13.15 -9.98
C PHE A 35 -2.97 13.12 -8.50
N ILE A 36 -3.94 13.94 -8.10
CA ILE A 36 -4.48 13.94 -6.73
C ILE A 36 -5.10 12.58 -6.40
N VAL A 37 -5.85 11.97 -7.33
CA VAL A 37 -6.40 10.62 -7.14
C VAL A 37 -5.28 9.60 -6.89
N GLY A 38 -4.22 9.64 -7.71
CA GLY A 38 -3.03 8.80 -7.51
C GLY A 38 -2.41 8.99 -6.13
N CYS A 39 -2.21 10.25 -5.70
CA CYS A 39 -1.69 10.57 -4.37
C CYS A 39 -2.59 10.03 -3.25
N VAL A 40 -3.90 10.21 -3.35
CA VAL A 40 -4.87 9.72 -2.35
C VAL A 40 -4.82 8.20 -2.27
N VAL A 41 -4.74 7.50 -3.39
CA VAL A 41 -4.62 6.02 -3.43
C VAL A 41 -3.31 5.56 -2.80
N THR A 42 -2.19 6.20 -3.13
CA THR A 42 -0.89 5.91 -2.54
C THR A 42 -0.90 6.13 -1.03
N LEU A 43 -1.47 7.22 -0.53
CA LEU A 43 -1.58 7.48 0.90
C LEU A 43 -2.54 6.49 1.60
N ALA A 44 -3.66 6.15 0.96
CA ALA A 44 -4.63 5.18 1.47
C ALA A 44 -4.03 3.77 1.59
N SER A 45 -3.02 3.42 0.78
CA SER A 45 -2.33 2.13 0.87
C SER A 45 -1.69 1.89 2.24
N GLY A 46 -1.14 2.94 2.85
CA GLY A 46 -0.59 2.88 4.20
C GLY A 46 -1.67 2.63 5.25
N LEU A 47 -2.84 3.23 5.06
CA LEU A 47 -4.00 3.03 5.95
C LEU A 47 -4.55 1.60 5.83
N VAL A 48 -4.65 1.06 4.61
CA VAL A 48 -5.04 -0.34 4.38
C VAL A 48 -4.04 -1.30 5.03
N GLY A 49 -2.73 -1.05 4.91
CA GLY A 49 -1.72 -1.85 5.60
C GLY A 49 -1.88 -1.84 7.12
N LYS A 50 -2.25 -0.69 7.70
CA LYS A 50 -2.54 -0.54 9.14
C LYS A 50 -3.79 -1.31 9.55
N PHE A 51 -4.87 -1.22 8.78
CA PHE A 51 -6.10 -1.97 9.04
C PHE A 51 -5.89 -3.49 8.91
N MET A 52 -5.12 -3.95 7.92
CA MET A 52 -4.83 -5.36 7.75
C MET A 52 -3.90 -5.90 8.85
N ALA A 53 -2.95 -5.09 9.34
CA ALA A 53 -2.17 -5.42 10.52
C ALA A 53 -3.06 -5.54 11.77
N ALA A 54 -4.01 -4.61 11.96
CA ALA A 54 -4.96 -4.65 13.06
C ALA A 54 -5.94 -5.84 12.97
N ALA A 55 -6.27 -6.28 11.76
CA ALA A 55 -7.11 -7.45 11.51
C ALA A 55 -6.39 -8.80 11.73
N GLY A 56 -5.15 -8.80 12.25
CA GLY A 56 -4.38 -10.03 12.50
C GLY A 56 -3.81 -10.67 11.23
N LEU A 57 -3.94 -10.01 10.07
CA LEU A 57 -3.30 -10.45 8.82
C LEU A 57 -1.87 -9.92 8.71
N GLY A 58 -1.42 -9.03 9.60
CA GLY A 58 -0.01 -8.66 9.72
C GLY A 58 0.84 -9.87 10.07
N VAL A 59 2.11 -9.89 9.65
CA VAL A 59 3.07 -10.95 10.04
C VAL A 59 3.00 -11.10 11.54
N ASP A 60 2.56 -12.28 11.98
CA ASP A 60 2.46 -12.62 13.38
C ASP A 60 3.82 -12.39 14.03
N ARG A 61 3.84 -11.54 15.05
CA ARG A 61 4.97 -11.47 15.98
C ARG A 61 4.91 -12.70 16.91
N ALA A 62 4.73 -13.89 16.35
CA ALA A 62 4.68 -15.16 17.07
C ALA A 62 6.09 -15.70 17.32
N GLU A 63 7.12 -15.21 16.62
CA GLU A 63 8.46 -15.81 16.69
C GLU A 63 9.41 -15.17 17.72
N HIS A 64 8.93 -14.29 18.61
CA HIS A 64 9.76 -13.73 19.70
C HIS A 64 9.04 -13.65 21.06
N ALA A 65 8.09 -14.55 21.32
CA ALA A 65 7.48 -14.71 22.66
C ALA A 65 7.97 -15.96 23.41
N GLU A 66 8.80 -16.81 22.81
CA GLU A 66 9.35 -18.03 23.44
C GLU A 66 10.86 -18.06 23.09
N HIS A 67 11.75 -17.91 24.09
CA HIS A 67 12.42 -19.02 24.79
C HIS A 67 13.32 -19.87 23.89
#